data_AF-A0A1Y5F7C2-F1
#
_entry.id   AF-A0A1Y5F7C2-F1
#
_cell.length_a   1.000
_cell.length_b   1.000
_cell.length_c   1.000
_cell.angle_alpha   90.00
_cell.angle_beta   90.00
_cell.angle_gamma   90.00
#
_symmetry.space_group_name_H-M   'P 1'
#
loop_
_entity.id
_entity.type
_entity.pdbx_description
1 polymer ?
#
loop_
_entity_poly.entity_id
_entity_poly.type
_entity_poly.pdbx_seq_one_letter_code
_entity_poly.pdbx_strand_id
1 'polypeptide(L)'
;MRNFEEALFGEVRHTVVSDILELTKLRLGTLVVITIAVGIFAAPGHINFFQAILSLVLMTMVVGGATTLNCYLEREVDKNMERTKDRALPSGRMKPIVALSLGSGLLVISLPLIAIFVNWPTMLLSAAAAVIYLFAYTPMKLKTETALFVGAIPGAIPPVMGYTTVTGNFDAMTLSLFTILFVWQLPHFLAIAIYLSKDYDAASIKVYPNKIGFSKSKRDIFLYTIVLVLISISPYMIGHSGIVYRNIALVLGLLFTILSALGFLKKDDEAVNRWAKQYFWASIIYLPILLISLIFFN
;
A
#
# COMPACT_ATOMS: atom_id res chain seq x y z
N MET A 1 -10.36 -17.50 -12.65
CA MET A 1 -9.45 -16.57 -13.36
C MET A 1 -8.41 -17.31 -14.19
N ARG A 2 -7.75 -18.37 -13.69
CA ARG A 2 -6.75 -19.17 -14.45
C ARG A 2 -7.27 -19.73 -15.78
N ASN A 3 -8.48 -20.30 -15.79
CA ASN A 3 -9.08 -20.87 -17.01
C ASN A 3 -9.39 -19.85 -18.12
N PHE A 4 -9.46 -18.55 -17.79
CA PHE A 4 -9.72 -17.50 -18.79
C PHE A 4 -8.40 -16.96 -19.37
N GLU A 5 -7.35 -16.85 -18.54
CA GLU A 5 -6.03 -16.42 -18.99
C GLU A 5 -5.28 -17.50 -19.79
N GLU A 6 -5.37 -18.78 -19.40
CA GLU A 6 -4.80 -19.91 -20.15
C GLU A 6 -5.46 -20.08 -21.53
N ALA A 7 -6.78 -19.81 -21.62
CA ALA A 7 -7.53 -19.85 -22.88
C ALA A 7 -7.19 -18.70 -23.84
N LEU A 8 -6.71 -17.56 -23.34
CA LEU A 8 -6.40 -16.36 -24.12
C LEU A 8 -4.91 -16.23 -24.49
N PHE A 9 -4.00 -16.74 -23.65
CA PHE A 9 -2.56 -16.51 -23.79
C PHE A 9 -1.71 -17.78 -23.92
N GLY A 10 -2.32 -18.98 -23.91
CA GLY A 10 -1.60 -20.25 -23.94
C GLY A 10 -0.90 -20.58 -22.60
N GLU A 11 -0.12 -21.67 -22.56
CA GLU A 11 0.69 -22.02 -21.37
C GLU A 11 1.61 -20.85 -21.00
N VAL A 12 1.52 -20.41 -19.74
CA VAL A 12 2.37 -19.35 -19.20
C VAL A 12 3.82 -19.87 -19.17
N ARG A 13 4.64 -19.45 -20.15
CA ARG A 13 6.06 -19.76 -20.17
C ARG A 13 6.78 -18.97 -19.08
N HIS A 14 7.12 -19.65 -17.99
CA HIS A 14 7.96 -19.09 -16.94
C HIS A 14 9.39 -18.91 -17.45
N THR A 15 9.91 -17.69 -17.30
CA THR A 15 11.30 -17.32 -17.60
C THR A 15 11.96 -16.78 -16.34
N VAL A 16 13.29 -16.78 -16.30
CA VAL A 16 14.04 -16.16 -15.19
C VAL A 16 13.63 -14.69 -15.00
N VAL A 17 13.39 -13.96 -16.09
CA VAL A 17 12.93 -12.57 -16.04
C VAL A 17 11.52 -12.45 -15.46
N SER A 18 10.58 -13.30 -15.89
CA SER A 18 9.22 -13.27 -15.33
C SER A 18 9.20 -13.61 -13.84
N ASP A 19 10.03 -14.56 -13.40
CA ASP A 19 10.14 -14.94 -12.00
C ASP A 19 10.80 -13.81 -11.16
N ILE A 20 11.77 -13.07 -11.70
CA ILE A 20 12.33 -11.88 -11.03
C ILE A 20 11.28 -10.76 -10.93
N LEU A 21 10.53 -10.49 -12.01
CA LEU A 21 9.47 -9.49 -12.01
C LEU A 21 8.34 -9.86 -11.03
N GLU A 22 8.06 -11.15 -10.87
CA GLU A 22 7.12 -11.65 -9.87
C GLU A 22 7.59 -11.32 -8.45
N LEU A 23 8.88 -11.53 -8.13
CA LEU A 23 9.44 -11.27 -6.80
C LEU A 23 9.39 -9.80 -6.38
N THR A 24 9.67 -8.89 -7.32
CA THR A 24 9.60 -7.45 -7.06
C THR A 24 8.16 -6.95 -6.88
N LYS A 25 7.15 -7.79 -7.17
CA LYS A 25 5.72 -7.46 -7.10
C LYS A 25 5.40 -6.15 -7.85
N LEU A 26 5.98 -5.95 -9.04
CA LEU A 26 5.94 -4.68 -9.77
C LEU A 26 4.51 -4.12 -9.95
N ARG A 27 3.51 -4.99 -10.14
CA ARG A 27 2.09 -4.61 -10.22
C ARG A 27 1.52 -4.00 -8.93
N LEU A 28 1.89 -4.55 -7.76
CA LEU A 28 1.51 -3.95 -6.47
C LEU A 28 2.35 -2.69 -6.18
N GLY A 29 3.60 -2.68 -6.66
CA GLY A 29 4.50 -1.54 -6.58
C GLY A 29 4.01 -0.31 -7.35
N THR A 30 3.21 -0.47 -8.41
CA THR A 30 2.72 0.66 -9.21
C THR A 30 1.99 1.71 -8.37
N LEU A 31 1.09 1.30 -7.47
CA LEU A 31 0.39 2.24 -6.61
C LEU A 31 1.35 2.96 -5.65
N VAL A 32 2.34 2.25 -5.13
CA VAL A 32 3.39 2.82 -4.27
C VAL A 32 4.19 3.88 -5.03
N VAL A 33 4.62 3.57 -6.25
CA VAL A 33 5.35 4.51 -7.11
C VAL A 33 4.50 5.73 -7.46
N ILE A 34 3.21 5.54 -7.74
CA ILE A 34 2.27 6.65 -7.95
C ILE A 34 2.20 7.54 -6.70
N THR A 35 2.09 6.96 -5.50
CA THR A 35 2.05 7.76 -4.27
C THR A 35 3.35 8.48 -3.99
N ILE A 36 4.51 7.92 -4.36
CA ILE A 36 5.81 8.63 -4.30
C ILE A 36 5.76 9.83 -5.26
N ALA A 37 5.32 9.63 -6.50
CA ALA A 37 5.21 10.71 -7.47
C ALA A 37 4.27 11.82 -6.98
N VAL A 38 3.14 11.47 -6.37
CA VAL A 38 2.23 12.43 -5.74
C VAL A 38 2.97 13.28 -4.71
N GLY A 39 3.77 12.66 -3.84
CA GLY A 39 4.58 13.37 -2.86
C GLY A 39 5.53 14.39 -3.49
N ILE A 40 6.22 13.99 -4.58
CA ILE A 40 7.12 14.88 -5.32
C ILE A 40 6.36 16.09 -5.88
N PHE A 41 5.18 15.87 -6.47
CA PHE A 41 4.38 16.95 -7.06
C PHE A 41 3.65 17.81 -6.03
N ALA A 42 3.38 17.29 -4.83
CA ALA A 42 2.77 18.04 -3.74
C ALA A 42 3.78 18.91 -2.97
N ALA A 43 5.08 18.68 -3.16
CA ALA A 43 6.11 19.41 -2.43
C ALA A 43 6.30 20.84 -2.95
N PRO A 44 6.44 21.84 -2.04
CA PRO A 44 6.81 23.18 -2.44
C PRO A 44 8.27 23.20 -2.89
N GLY A 45 8.52 23.64 -4.11
CA GLY A 45 9.87 23.79 -4.66
C GLY A 45 10.00 23.28 -6.08
N HIS A 46 11.24 23.24 -6.55
CA HIS A 46 11.59 22.75 -7.87
C HIS A 46 12.56 21.59 -7.75
N ILE A 47 12.25 20.50 -8.45
CA ILE A 47 13.14 19.37 -8.63
C ILE A 47 13.48 19.24 -10.11
N ASN A 48 14.75 18.99 -10.44
CA ASN A 48 15.14 18.73 -11.81
C ASN A 48 14.54 17.40 -12.29
N PHE A 49 14.09 17.35 -13.55
CA PHE A 49 13.51 16.16 -14.16
C PHE A 49 14.37 14.89 -13.95
N PHE A 50 15.68 14.98 -14.18
CA PHE A 50 16.58 13.83 -14.01
C PHE A 50 16.71 13.41 -12.55
N GLN A 51 16.70 14.36 -11.60
CA GLN A 51 16.73 14.06 -10.18
C GLN A 51 15.42 13.41 -9.71
N ALA A 52 14.27 13.86 -10.22
CA ALA A 52 12.97 13.25 -9.93
C ALA A 52 12.91 11.80 -10.45
N ILE A 53 13.36 11.56 -11.69
CA ILE A 53 13.42 10.22 -12.28
C ILE A 53 14.40 9.33 -11.50
N LEU A 54 15.61 9.81 -11.20
CA LEU A 54 16.58 9.06 -10.40
C LEU A 54 16.00 8.67 -9.04
N SER A 55 15.36 9.62 -8.36
CA SER A 55 14.74 9.39 -7.05
C SER A 55 13.65 8.32 -7.12
N LEU A 56 12.77 8.39 -8.13
CA LEU A 56 11.73 7.38 -8.37
C LEU A 56 12.33 5.99 -8.63
N VAL A 57 13.39 5.90 -9.45
CA VAL A 57 14.08 4.64 -9.72
C VAL A 57 14.66 4.06 -8.44
N LEU A 58 15.39 4.86 -7.66
CA LEU A 58 16.02 4.41 -6.41
C LEU A 58 14.98 3.97 -5.37
N MET A 59 13.91 4.72 -5.17
CA MET A 59 12.83 4.32 -4.26
C MET A 59 12.08 3.08 -4.76
N THR A 60 11.91 2.93 -6.08
CA THR A 60 11.35 1.70 -6.66
C THR A 60 12.27 0.50 -6.42
N MET A 61 13.59 0.68 -6.47
CA MET A 61 14.55 -0.36 -6.08
C MET A 61 14.42 -0.73 -4.61
N VAL A 62 14.18 0.25 -3.71
CA VAL A 62 13.90 -0.04 -2.29
C VAL A 62 12.65 -0.91 -2.15
N VAL A 63 11.55 -0.51 -2.80
CA VAL A 63 10.29 -1.26 -2.79
C VAL A 63 10.49 -2.66 -3.34
N GLY A 64 11.15 -2.79 -4.49
CA GLY A 64 11.44 -4.08 -5.13
C GLY A 64 12.36 -4.98 -4.29
N GLY A 65 13.34 -4.40 -3.59
CA GLY A 65 14.20 -5.11 -2.67
C GLY A 65 13.44 -5.64 -1.46
N ALA A 66 12.62 -4.79 -0.85
CA ALA A 66 11.79 -5.16 0.30
C ALA A 66 10.71 -6.20 -0.07
N THR A 67 10.06 -6.11 -1.23
CA THR A 67 9.09 -7.12 -1.67
C THR A 67 9.76 -8.45 -2.02
N THR A 68 10.95 -8.43 -2.62
CA THR A 68 11.74 -9.63 -2.91
C THR A 68 12.15 -10.35 -1.63
N LEU A 69 12.66 -9.61 -0.64
CA LEU A 69 13.02 -10.18 0.66
C LEU A 69 11.79 -10.66 1.44
N ASN A 70 10.66 -9.98 1.32
CA ASN A 70 9.38 -10.45 1.86
C ASN A 70 8.98 -11.81 1.25
N CYS A 71 9.07 -11.97 -0.08
CA CYS A 71 8.85 -13.27 -0.74
C CYS A 71 9.83 -14.35 -0.24
N TYR A 72 11.09 -13.99 0.02
CA TYR A 72 12.08 -14.90 0.60
C TYR A 72 11.70 -15.36 2.02
N LEU A 73 11.25 -14.42 2.88
CA LEU A 73 10.83 -14.72 4.25
C LEU A 73 9.56 -15.57 4.29
N GLU A 74 8.63 -15.32 3.36
CA GLU A 74 7.32 -15.98 3.31
C GLU A 74 7.32 -17.30 2.55
N ARG A 75 8.42 -17.69 1.90
CA ARG A 75 8.49 -18.84 0.98
C ARG A 75 7.90 -20.15 1.53
N GLU A 76 8.06 -20.44 2.81
CA GLU A 76 7.54 -21.68 3.42
C GLU A 76 6.05 -21.59 3.71
N VAL A 77 5.57 -20.40 4.09
CA VAL A 77 4.14 -20.14 4.29
C VAL A 77 3.42 -20.16 2.94
N ASP A 78 4.00 -19.52 1.92
CA ASP A 78 3.42 -19.40 0.60
C ASP A 78 3.26 -20.76 -0.11
N LYS A 79 4.04 -21.80 0.25
CA LYS A 79 3.87 -23.19 -0.22
C LYS A 79 2.51 -23.80 0.16
N ASN A 80 1.95 -23.36 1.28
CA ASN A 80 0.71 -23.91 1.85
C ASN A 80 -0.53 -23.13 1.40
N MET A 81 -0.39 -22.15 0.52
CA MET A 81 -1.46 -21.25 0.09
C MET A 81 -1.75 -21.45 -1.40
N GLU A 82 -3.00 -21.83 -1.73
CA GLU A 82 -3.41 -22.12 -3.12
C GLU A 82 -3.07 -20.99 -4.10
N ARG A 83 -3.21 -19.74 -3.66
CA ARG A 83 -2.93 -18.54 -4.46
C ARG A 83 -1.44 -18.30 -4.71
N THR A 84 -0.54 -18.85 -3.89
CA THR A 84 0.89 -18.49 -3.90
C THR A 84 1.84 -19.67 -4.04
N LYS A 85 1.34 -20.91 -3.95
CA LYS A 85 2.14 -22.13 -4.10
C LYS A 85 2.87 -22.21 -5.45
N ASP A 86 2.28 -21.62 -6.50
CA ASP A 86 2.83 -21.61 -7.86
C ASP A 86 3.81 -20.45 -8.11
N ARG A 87 4.16 -19.63 -7.11
CA ARG A 87 5.15 -18.54 -7.25
C ARG A 87 6.57 -19.08 -7.36
N ALA A 88 7.51 -18.27 -7.89
CA ALA A 88 8.88 -18.68 -8.17
C ALA A 88 9.64 -19.36 -7.01
N LEU A 89 9.52 -18.83 -5.78
CA LEU A 89 10.19 -19.39 -4.60
C LEU A 89 9.48 -20.61 -3.99
N PRO A 90 8.16 -20.57 -3.71
CA PRO A 90 7.43 -21.73 -3.17
C PRO A 90 7.48 -22.97 -4.07
N SER A 91 7.37 -22.79 -5.39
CA SER A 91 7.39 -23.87 -6.38
C SER A 91 8.79 -24.42 -6.69
N GLY A 92 9.85 -23.78 -6.16
CA GLY A 92 11.23 -24.18 -6.40
C GLY A 92 11.81 -23.78 -7.76
N ARG A 93 11.08 -23.00 -8.59
CA ARG A 93 11.62 -22.47 -9.86
C ARG A 93 12.85 -21.58 -9.66
N MET A 94 12.96 -20.92 -8.50
CA MET A 94 14.12 -20.11 -8.13
C MET A 94 14.72 -20.55 -6.80
N LYS A 95 16.06 -20.64 -6.74
CA LYS A 95 16.78 -20.92 -5.49
C LYS A 95 16.59 -19.75 -4.50
N PRO A 96 16.29 -19.99 -3.21
CA PRO A 96 16.10 -18.94 -2.21
C PRO A 96 17.27 -17.96 -2.08
N ILE A 97 18.51 -18.44 -2.28
CA ILE A 97 19.71 -17.59 -2.24
C ILE A 97 19.70 -16.49 -3.32
N VAL A 98 19.09 -16.76 -4.49
CA VAL A 98 18.99 -15.77 -5.57
C VAL A 98 18.09 -14.60 -5.13
N ALA A 99 16.93 -14.91 -4.54
CA ALA A 99 16.04 -13.87 -4.03
C ALA A 99 16.65 -13.11 -2.85
N LEU A 100 17.35 -13.79 -1.94
CA LEU A 100 18.06 -13.15 -0.84
C LEU A 100 19.13 -12.17 -1.36
N SER A 101 19.96 -12.60 -2.30
CA SER A 101 21.02 -11.78 -2.90
C SER A 101 20.45 -10.61 -3.70
N LEU A 102 19.42 -10.85 -4.52
CA LEU A 102 18.78 -9.81 -5.32
C LEU A 102 18.13 -8.75 -4.42
N GLY A 103 17.30 -9.17 -3.46
CA GLY A 103 16.60 -8.26 -2.57
C GLY A 103 17.55 -7.46 -1.69
N SER A 104 18.58 -8.11 -1.13
CA SER A 104 19.60 -7.43 -0.32
C SER A 104 20.45 -6.48 -1.17
N GLY A 105 20.84 -6.91 -2.38
CA GLY A 105 21.60 -6.08 -3.32
C GLY A 105 20.85 -4.81 -3.71
N LEU A 106 19.55 -4.92 -4.01
CA LEU A 106 18.70 -3.76 -4.30
C LEU A 106 18.69 -2.77 -3.14
N LEU A 107 18.54 -3.22 -1.88
CA LEU A 107 18.53 -2.34 -0.71
C LEU A 107 19.91 -1.73 -0.41
N VAL A 108 20.96 -2.55 -0.42
CA VAL A 108 22.35 -2.13 -0.15
C VAL A 108 22.86 -1.13 -1.19
N ILE A 109 22.39 -1.22 -2.43
CA ILE A 109 22.74 -0.25 -3.48
C ILE A 109 21.85 0.99 -3.41
N SER A 110 20.52 0.83 -3.32
CA SER A 110 19.61 1.97 -3.41
C SER A 110 19.68 2.91 -2.21
N LEU A 111 19.78 2.42 -0.98
CA LEU A 111 19.76 3.28 0.21
C LEU A 111 20.94 4.26 0.26
N PRO A 112 22.21 3.84 0.07
CA PRO A 112 23.33 4.78 -0.01
C PRO A 112 23.19 5.77 -1.17
N LEU A 113 22.70 5.32 -2.33
CA LEU A 113 22.47 6.21 -3.46
C LEU A 113 21.40 7.26 -3.17
N ILE A 114 20.33 6.92 -2.42
CA ILE A 114 19.35 7.90 -1.95
C ILE A 114 20.00 8.91 -1.00
N ALA A 115 20.84 8.46 -0.07
CA ALA A 115 21.54 9.39 0.84
C ALA A 115 22.46 10.37 0.08
N ILE A 116 23.16 9.89 -0.96
CA ILE A 116 24.14 10.68 -1.72
C ILE A 116 23.47 11.60 -2.75
N PHE A 117 22.51 11.07 -3.53
CA PHE A 117 21.95 11.78 -4.70
C PHE A 117 20.58 12.41 -4.44
N VAL A 118 19.90 12.05 -3.35
CA VAL A 118 18.57 12.59 -3.01
C VAL A 118 18.65 13.42 -1.74
N ASN A 119 18.69 12.78 -0.56
CA ASN A 119 18.95 13.37 0.75
C ASN A 119 18.82 12.32 1.87
N TRP A 120 19.27 12.69 3.07
CA TRP A 120 19.20 11.85 4.27
C TRP A 120 17.77 11.53 4.74
N PRO A 121 16.82 12.49 4.84
CA PRO A 121 15.46 12.19 5.27
C PRO A 121 14.74 11.14 4.41
N THR A 122 14.82 11.26 3.08
CA THR A 122 14.23 10.29 2.15
C THR A 122 14.87 8.91 2.32
N MET A 123 16.19 8.85 2.53
CA MET A 123 16.89 7.58 2.79
C MET A 123 16.41 6.94 4.10
N LEU A 124 16.34 7.71 5.19
CA LEU A 124 15.90 7.20 6.50
C LEU A 124 14.47 6.68 6.45
N LEU A 125 13.56 7.38 5.76
CA LEU A 125 12.20 6.91 5.51
C LEU A 125 12.17 5.62 4.70
N SER A 126 12.98 5.55 3.63
CA SER A 126 13.10 4.36 2.78
C SER A 126 13.58 3.14 3.58
N ALA A 127 14.60 3.33 4.41
CA ALA A 127 15.14 2.31 5.30
C ALA A 127 14.12 1.89 6.35
N ALA A 128 13.45 2.86 7.00
CA ALA A 128 12.42 2.58 8.00
C ALA A 128 11.24 1.78 7.40
N ALA A 129 10.76 2.16 6.22
CA ALA A 129 9.70 1.43 5.52
C ALA A 129 10.12 -0.02 5.24
N ALA A 130 11.32 -0.23 4.69
CA ALA A 130 11.84 -1.57 4.41
C ALA A 130 12.00 -2.41 5.69
N VAL A 131 12.57 -1.82 6.75
CA VAL A 131 12.80 -2.50 8.04
C VAL A 131 11.49 -2.87 8.72
N ILE A 132 10.53 -1.93 8.83
CA ILE A 132 9.23 -2.19 9.45
C ILE A 132 8.47 -3.25 8.64
N TYR A 133 8.51 -3.18 7.31
CA TYR A 133 7.85 -4.15 6.45
C TYR A 133 8.42 -5.57 6.65
N LEU A 134 9.74 -5.72 6.63
CA LEU A 134 10.43 -7.01 6.68
C LEU A 134 10.49 -7.62 8.09
N PHE A 135 10.81 -6.82 9.10
CA PHE A 135 11.16 -7.32 10.42
C PHE A 135 10.07 -7.11 11.48
N ALA A 136 9.09 -6.22 11.23
CA ALA A 136 7.94 -6.06 12.10
C ALA A 136 6.67 -6.67 11.48
N TYR A 137 6.19 -6.12 10.37
CA TYR A 137 4.93 -6.54 9.75
C TYR A 137 4.95 -8.01 9.30
N THR A 138 5.93 -8.41 8.49
CA THR A 138 6.00 -9.77 7.92
C THR A 138 5.94 -10.88 8.97
N PRO A 139 6.70 -10.86 10.08
CA PRO A 139 6.55 -11.88 11.13
C PRO A 139 5.28 -11.69 11.98
N MET A 140 4.82 -10.46 12.21
CA MET A 140 3.62 -10.20 13.02
C MET A 140 2.35 -10.70 12.33
N LYS A 141 2.26 -10.64 10.99
CA LYS A 141 1.06 -11.04 10.25
C LYS A 141 0.64 -12.49 10.48
N LEU A 142 1.59 -13.35 10.86
CA LEU A 142 1.34 -14.76 11.18
C LEU A 142 0.89 -14.97 12.64
N LYS A 143 1.12 -13.97 13.50
CA LYS A 143 0.94 -14.09 14.96
C LYS A 143 -0.26 -13.32 15.49
N THR A 144 -0.55 -12.15 14.91
CA THR A 144 -1.55 -11.23 15.43
C THR A 144 -2.22 -10.44 14.31
N GLU A 145 -3.51 -10.17 14.45
CA GLU A 145 -4.24 -9.32 13.51
C GLU A 145 -3.88 -7.84 13.65
N THR A 146 -3.26 -7.43 14.77
CA THR A 146 -2.72 -6.08 14.93
C THR A 146 -1.56 -5.78 13.98
N ALA A 147 -1.03 -6.80 13.30
CA ALA A 147 -0.11 -6.64 12.18
C ALA A 147 -0.69 -5.73 11.09
N LEU A 148 -2.02 -5.63 10.97
CA LEU A 148 -2.68 -4.68 10.09
C LEU A 148 -2.17 -3.24 10.30
N PHE A 149 -2.16 -2.78 11.55
CA PHE A 149 -1.76 -1.41 11.90
C PHE A 149 -0.26 -1.19 11.65
N VAL A 150 0.56 -2.19 12.00
CA VAL A 150 2.00 -2.12 11.75
C VAL A 150 2.31 -2.14 10.25
N GLY A 151 1.55 -2.91 9.46
CA GLY A 151 1.67 -2.97 8.01
C GLY A 151 1.20 -1.71 7.29
N ALA A 152 0.31 -0.92 7.89
CA ALA A 152 -0.10 0.38 7.34
C ALA A 152 1.03 1.42 7.43
N ILE A 153 1.94 1.33 8.41
CA ILE A 153 3.07 2.26 8.54
C ILE A 153 3.96 2.32 7.28
N PRO A 154 4.58 1.21 6.81
CA PRO A 154 5.41 1.24 5.61
C PRO A 154 4.61 1.56 4.35
N GLY A 155 3.31 1.30 4.33
CA GLY A 155 2.44 1.67 3.22
C GLY A 155 2.07 3.16 3.17
N ALA A 156 2.23 3.89 4.29
CA ALA A 156 1.94 5.32 4.40
C ALA A 156 3.17 6.22 4.20
N ILE A 157 4.38 5.65 4.28
CA ILE A 157 5.64 6.34 4.04
C ILE A 157 5.85 6.81 2.56
N PRO A 158 5.39 6.11 1.51
CA PRO A 158 5.66 6.47 0.11
C PRO A 158 5.42 7.93 -0.31
N PRO A 159 4.25 8.55 -0.07
CA PRO A 159 4.08 9.97 -0.40
C PRO A 159 4.99 10.89 0.41
N VAL A 160 5.36 10.49 1.63
CA VAL A 160 6.30 11.24 2.46
C VAL A 160 7.70 11.21 1.85
N MET A 161 8.16 10.04 1.38
CA MET A 161 9.44 9.91 0.67
C MET A 161 9.48 10.79 -0.58
N GLY A 162 8.38 10.82 -1.33
CA GLY A 162 8.23 11.70 -2.48
C GLY A 162 8.35 13.17 -2.10
N TYR A 163 7.67 13.60 -1.03
CA TYR A 163 7.71 14.98 -0.57
C TYR A 163 9.11 15.40 -0.09
N THR A 164 9.74 14.57 0.75
CA THR A 164 11.09 14.84 1.28
C THR A 164 12.16 14.82 0.20
N THR A 165 11.92 14.19 -0.95
CA THR A 165 12.82 14.23 -2.11
C THR A 165 13.03 15.66 -2.61
N VAL A 166 12.00 16.50 -2.53
CA VAL A 166 12.05 17.90 -2.97
C VAL A 166 12.44 18.83 -1.82
N THR A 167 11.82 18.67 -0.65
CA THR A 167 11.99 19.62 0.47
C THR A 167 13.19 19.32 1.37
N GLY A 168 13.65 18.06 1.38
CA GLY A 168 14.73 17.60 2.25
C GLY A 168 14.44 17.70 3.75
N ASN A 169 13.18 17.86 4.18
CA ASN A 169 12.82 18.08 5.58
C ASN A 169 11.48 17.43 5.97
N PHE A 170 11.29 17.20 7.26
CA PHE A 170 10.02 16.79 7.85
C PHE A 170 9.24 18.01 8.35
N ASP A 171 8.06 18.23 7.81
CA ASP A 171 7.17 19.32 8.19
C ASP A 171 5.72 18.84 8.41
N ALA A 172 4.79 19.78 8.64
CA ALA A 172 3.38 19.46 8.84
C ALA A 172 2.76 18.73 7.65
N MET A 173 3.22 18.99 6.43
CA MET A 173 2.70 18.35 5.22
C MET A 173 3.16 16.91 5.10
N THR A 174 4.41 16.61 5.49
CA THR A 174 4.87 15.21 5.61
C THR A 174 4.02 14.39 6.56
N LEU A 175 3.65 14.94 7.72
CA LEU A 175 2.77 14.29 8.68
C LEU A 175 1.34 14.14 8.14
N SER A 176 0.83 15.15 7.44
CA SER A 176 -0.49 15.11 6.79
C SER A 176 -0.56 13.98 5.76
N LEU A 177 0.39 13.92 4.82
CA LEU A 177 0.46 12.88 3.79
C LEU A 177 0.57 11.47 4.40
N PHE A 178 1.43 11.30 5.41
CA PHE A 178 1.56 10.04 6.14
C PHE A 178 0.21 9.64 6.75
N THR A 179 -0.43 10.56 7.46
CA THR A 179 -1.65 10.25 8.23
C THR A 179 -2.84 9.97 7.30
N ILE A 180 -2.97 10.70 6.19
CA ILE A 180 -4.00 10.44 5.16
C ILE A 180 -3.85 9.01 4.64
N LEU A 181 -2.66 8.62 4.19
CA LEU A 181 -2.45 7.27 3.64
C LEU A 181 -2.62 6.20 4.72
N PHE A 182 -2.04 6.39 5.90
CA PHE A 182 -2.15 5.45 7.00
C PHE A 182 -3.60 5.17 7.37
N VAL A 183 -4.40 6.23 7.58
CA VAL A 183 -5.80 6.08 7.97
C VAL A 183 -6.64 5.55 6.82
N TRP A 184 -6.40 5.95 5.57
CA TRP A 184 -7.12 5.43 4.40
C TRP A 184 -6.96 3.91 4.25
N GLN A 185 -5.78 3.37 4.57
CA GLN A 185 -5.51 1.95 4.48
C GLN A 185 -6.34 1.11 5.46
N LEU A 186 -6.64 1.63 6.66
CA LEU A 186 -7.34 0.87 7.69
C LEU A 186 -8.74 0.39 7.26
N PRO A 187 -9.70 1.26 6.86
CA PRO A 187 -11.01 0.81 6.44
C PRO A 187 -10.95 0.08 5.09
N HIS A 188 -10.01 0.43 4.21
CA HIS A 188 -9.77 -0.29 2.96
C HIS A 188 -9.40 -1.76 3.21
N PHE A 189 -8.45 -2.00 4.11
CA PHE A 189 -8.00 -3.33 4.48
C PHE A 189 -9.04 -4.14 5.27
N LEU A 190 -9.84 -3.48 6.11
CA LEU A 190 -10.99 -4.12 6.75
C LEU A 190 -12.04 -4.55 5.71
N ALA A 191 -12.31 -3.71 4.71
CA ALA A 191 -13.27 -4.02 3.66
C ALA A 191 -12.83 -5.21 2.78
N ILE A 192 -11.57 -5.25 2.33
CA ILE A 192 -11.06 -6.43 1.60
C ILE A 192 -11.08 -7.69 2.47
N ALA A 193 -10.79 -7.56 3.78
CA ALA A 193 -10.83 -8.69 4.69
C ALA A 193 -12.24 -9.26 4.89
N ILE A 194 -13.29 -8.42 4.90
CA ILE A 194 -14.69 -8.88 4.86
C ILE A 194 -15.02 -9.50 3.49
N TYR A 195 -14.65 -8.83 2.41
CA TYR A 195 -14.92 -9.26 1.03
C TYR A 195 -14.30 -10.63 0.70
N LEU A 196 -13.07 -10.89 1.17
CA LEU A 196 -12.33 -12.15 0.95
C LEU A 196 -12.38 -13.10 2.16
N SER A 197 -13.28 -12.86 3.13
CA SER A 197 -13.38 -13.65 4.37
C SER A 197 -13.45 -15.16 4.13
N LYS A 198 -14.30 -15.59 3.19
CA LYS A 198 -14.45 -17.02 2.80
C LYS A 198 -13.15 -17.63 2.28
N ASP A 199 -12.39 -16.88 1.49
CA ASP A 199 -11.10 -17.34 0.95
C ASP A 199 -10.04 -17.43 2.07
N TYR A 200 -10.07 -16.51 3.03
CA TYR A 200 -9.18 -16.53 4.19
C TYR A 200 -9.48 -17.69 5.15
N ASP A 201 -10.76 -17.98 5.38
CA ASP A 201 -11.18 -19.12 6.20
C ASP A 201 -10.76 -20.45 5.56
N ALA A 202 -10.97 -20.60 4.25
CA ALA A 202 -10.51 -21.78 3.51
C ALA A 202 -8.98 -21.98 3.58
N ALA A 203 -8.22 -20.89 3.72
CA ALA A 203 -6.76 -20.90 3.84
C ALA A 203 -6.24 -20.88 5.29
N SER A 204 -7.11 -20.95 6.30
CA SER A 204 -6.76 -20.85 7.72
C SER A 204 -5.94 -19.59 8.09
N ILE A 205 -6.14 -18.49 7.36
CA ILE A 205 -5.46 -17.21 7.60
C ILE A 205 -6.24 -16.42 8.64
N LYS A 206 -5.59 -16.07 9.75
CA LYS A 206 -6.17 -15.24 10.80
C LYS A 206 -6.27 -13.79 10.33
N VAL A 207 -7.45 -13.37 9.86
CA VAL A 207 -7.74 -11.98 9.49
C VAL A 207 -8.62 -11.29 10.53
N TYR A 208 -8.39 -9.99 10.74
CA TYR A 208 -9.01 -9.19 11.82
C TYR A 208 -10.55 -9.34 11.86
N PRO A 209 -11.30 -9.23 10.74
CA PRO A 209 -12.75 -9.40 10.78
C PRO A 209 -13.24 -10.78 11.22
N ASN A 210 -12.49 -11.84 10.97
CA ASN A 210 -12.91 -13.20 11.30
C ASN A 210 -12.84 -13.47 12.80
N LYS A 211 -12.06 -12.69 13.57
CA LYS A 211 -12.03 -12.78 15.03
C LYS A 211 -12.97 -11.79 15.71
N ILE A 212 -13.03 -10.54 15.25
CA ILE A 212 -13.85 -9.51 15.91
C ILE A 212 -15.31 -9.50 15.43
N GLY A 213 -15.60 -10.15 14.31
CA GLY A 213 -16.92 -10.24 13.68
C GLY A 213 -17.21 -9.09 12.72
N PHE A 214 -18.11 -9.33 11.76
CA PHE A 214 -18.46 -8.36 10.73
C PHE A 214 -19.13 -7.10 11.31
N SER A 215 -19.97 -7.22 12.35
CA SER A 215 -20.62 -6.05 12.97
C SER A 215 -19.61 -5.05 13.55
N LYS A 216 -18.57 -5.53 14.26
CA LYS A 216 -17.50 -4.66 14.76
C LYS A 216 -16.65 -4.11 13.61
N SER A 217 -16.34 -4.93 12.61
CA SER A 217 -15.60 -4.49 11.43
C SER A 217 -16.31 -3.38 10.65
N LYS A 218 -17.64 -3.45 10.52
CA LYS A 218 -18.46 -2.37 9.93
C LYS A 218 -18.37 -1.08 10.74
N ARG A 219 -18.40 -1.17 12.07
CA ARG A 219 -18.22 -0.03 12.97
C ARG A 219 -16.83 0.59 12.81
N ASP A 220 -15.78 -0.24 12.77
CA ASP A 220 -14.40 0.22 12.60
C ASP A 220 -14.22 0.89 11.23
N ILE A 221 -14.75 0.30 10.15
CA ILE A 221 -14.75 0.92 8.81
C ILE A 221 -15.41 2.30 8.85
N PHE A 222 -16.59 2.42 9.47
CA PHE A 222 -17.30 3.70 9.59
C PHE A 222 -16.50 4.74 10.38
N LEU A 223 -15.96 4.36 11.55
CA LEU A 223 -15.18 5.26 12.40
C LEU A 223 -13.89 5.72 11.70
N TYR A 224 -13.12 4.82 11.10
CA TYR A 224 -11.93 5.20 10.35
C TYR A 224 -12.26 6.03 9.11
N THR A 225 -13.43 5.83 8.48
CA THR A 225 -13.89 6.69 7.38
C THR A 225 -14.10 8.12 7.86
N ILE A 226 -14.79 8.31 9.01
CA ILE A 226 -14.97 9.65 9.59
C ILE A 226 -13.62 10.30 9.90
N VAL A 227 -12.72 9.56 10.55
CA VAL A 227 -11.38 10.04 10.88
C VAL A 227 -10.60 10.41 9.60
N LEU A 228 -10.73 9.63 8.53
CA LEU A 228 -10.14 9.93 7.23
C LEU A 228 -10.65 11.26 6.66
N VAL A 229 -11.96 11.54 6.75
CA VAL A 229 -12.52 12.82 6.26
C VAL A 229 -11.94 14.00 7.02
N LEU A 230 -11.79 13.89 8.33
CA LEU A 230 -11.20 14.97 9.14
C LEU A 230 -9.74 15.21 8.75
N ILE A 231 -8.98 14.13 8.54
CA ILE A 231 -7.56 14.19 8.23
C ILE A 231 -7.32 14.60 6.77
N SER A 232 -8.20 14.27 5.83
CA SER A 232 -8.07 14.67 4.43
C SER A 232 -8.24 16.17 4.22
N ILE A 233 -8.81 16.90 5.19
CA ILE A 233 -8.88 18.37 5.16
C ILE A 233 -7.58 19.01 5.65
N SER A 234 -6.70 18.25 6.32
CA SER A 234 -5.50 18.80 6.95
C SER A 234 -4.57 19.56 6.01
N PRO A 235 -4.34 19.19 4.73
CA PRO A 235 -3.52 20.00 3.81
C PRO A 235 -4.04 21.44 3.63
N TYR A 236 -5.35 21.64 3.66
CA TYR A 236 -5.96 22.98 3.59
C TYR A 236 -5.75 23.74 4.90
N MET A 237 -5.91 23.07 6.04
CA MET A 237 -5.74 23.71 7.36
C MET A 237 -4.32 24.20 7.61
N ILE A 238 -3.32 23.49 7.07
CA ILE A 238 -1.90 23.86 7.18
C ILE A 238 -1.45 24.79 6.03
N GLY A 239 -2.37 25.29 5.20
CA GLY A 239 -2.10 26.26 4.14
C GLY A 239 -1.34 25.70 2.92
N HIS A 240 -1.33 24.38 2.74
CA HIS A 240 -0.66 23.70 1.62
C HIS A 240 -1.61 23.35 0.47
N SER A 241 -2.89 23.71 0.58
CA SER A 241 -3.86 23.54 -0.50
C SER A 241 -4.96 24.60 -0.50
N GLY A 242 -5.58 24.79 -1.66
CA GLY A 242 -6.63 25.78 -1.88
C GLY A 242 -8.04 25.32 -1.47
N ILE A 243 -8.98 26.25 -1.60
CA ILE A 243 -10.40 26.05 -1.28
C ILE A 243 -11.05 24.94 -2.13
N VAL A 244 -10.57 24.77 -3.36
CA VAL A 244 -11.08 23.77 -4.31
C VAL A 244 -10.74 22.36 -3.82
N TYR A 245 -9.49 22.11 -3.40
CA TYR A 245 -9.09 20.85 -2.77
C TYR A 245 -9.98 20.52 -1.56
N ARG A 246 -10.15 21.49 -0.64
CA ARG A 246 -10.98 21.30 0.55
C ARG A 246 -12.40 20.85 0.20
N ASN A 247 -13.03 21.51 -0.78
CA ASN A 247 -14.39 21.18 -1.20
C ASN A 247 -14.46 19.78 -1.83
N ILE A 248 -13.47 19.40 -2.66
CA ILE A 248 -13.37 18.06 -3.22
C ILE A 248 -13.20 17.01 -2.10
N ALA A 249 -12.29 17.26 -1.15
CA ALA A 249 -12.04 16.37 -0.01
C ALA A 249 -13.30 16.17 0.85
N LEU A 250 -14.07 17.23 1.08
CA LEU A 250 -15.34 17.19 1.80
C LEU A 250 -16.42 16.40 1.04
N VAL A 251 -16.60 16.65 -0.25
CA VAL A 251 -17.60 15.93 -1.07
C VAL A 251 -17.25 14.45 -1.17
N LEU A 252 -16.00 14.12 -1.50
CA LEU A 252 -15.53 12.75 -1.52
C LEU A 252 -15.68 12.09 -0.16
N GLY A 253 -15.29 12.79 0.91
CA GLY A 253 -15.39 12.31 2.28
C GLY A 253 -16.83 12.04 2.71
N LEU A 254 -17.77 12.91 2.35
CA LEU A 254 -19.20 12.73 2.60
C LEU A 254 -19.75 11.51 1.87
N LEU A 255 -19.48 11.39 0.57
CA LEU A 255 -19.92 10.23 -0.23
C LEU A 255 -19.36 8.91 0.34
N PHE A 256 -18.09 8.93 0.76
CA PHE A 256 -17.43 7.76 1.32
C PHE A 256 -17.97 7.42 2.72
N THR A 257 -18.30 8.43 3.52
CA THR A 257 -18.97 8.26 4.83
C THR A 257 -20.36 7.68 4.66
N ILE A 258 -21.15 8.18 3.70
CA ILE A 258 -22.47 7.61 3.36
C ILE A 258 -22.32 6.14 2.97
N LEU A 259 -21.38 5.83 2.06
CA LEU A 259 -21.12 4.45 1.65
C LEU A 259 -20.75 3.56 2.85
N SER A 260 -19.91 4.04 3.77
CA SER A 260 -19.57 3.30 4.99
C SER A 260 -20.78 3.07 5.90
N ALA A 261 -21.67 4.07 6.06
CA ALA A 261 -22.88 3.99 6.87
C ALA A 261 -23.89 2.98 6.32
N LEU A 262 -24.00 2.86 4.99
CA LEU A 262 -24.90 1.88 4.35
C LEU A 262 -24.58 0.43 4.74
N GLY A 263 -23.37 0.14 5.24
CA GLY A 263 -23.00 -1.16 5.78
C GLY A 263 -23.85 -1.57 6.99
N PHE A 264 -24.28 -0.62 7.83
CA PHE A 264 -25.12 -0.91 8.99
C PHE A 264 -26.52 -1.42 8.60
N LEU A 265 -26.99 -1.09 7.39
CA LEU A 265 -28.27 -1.57 6.86
C LEU A 265 -28.20 -3.01 6.33
N LYS A 266 -26.99 -3.57 6.15
CA LYS A 266 -26.79 -4.92 5.62
C LYS A 266 -26.78 -5.94 6.76
N LYS A 267 -27.70 -6.92 6.70
CA LYS A 267 -27.93 -7.89 7.79
C LYS A 267 -27.47 -9.30 7.44
N ASP A 268 -27.64 -9.74 6.20
CA ASP A 268 -27.16 -11.04 5.71
C ASP A 268 -25.72 -10.96 5.18
N ASP A 269 -25.01 -12.09 5.24
CA ASP A 269 -23.59 -12.17 4.89
C ASP A 269 -23.31 -11.84 3.42
N GLU A 270 -24.22 -12.18 2.50
CA GLU A 270 -24.06 -11.86 1.08
C GLU A 270 -24.17 -10.36 0.82
N ALA A 271 -25.13 -9.69 1.44
CA ALA A 271 -25.26 -8.24 1.36
C ALA A 271 -24.08 -7.51 2.01
N VAL A 272 -23.56 -8.02 3.14
CA VAL A 272 -22.36 -7.49 3.79
C VAL A 272 -21.14 -7.65 2.88
N ASN A 273 -20.95 -8.82 2.27
CA ASN A 273 -19.84 -9.07 1.35
C ASN A 273 -19.91 -8.14 0.12
N ARG A 274 -21.08 -8.01 -0.51
CA ARG A 274 -21.30 -7.09 -1.63
C ARG A 274 -20.99 -5.64 -1.27
N TRP A 275 -21.46 -5.18 -0.11
CA TRP A 275 -21.15 -3.84 0.39
C TRP A 275 -19.65 -3.64 0.64
N ALA A 276 -18.98 -4.61 1.28
CA ALA A 276 -17.55 -4.53 1.54
C ALA A 276 -16.73 -4.48 0.25
N LYS A 277 -17.13 -5.26 -0.76
CA LYS A 277 -16.54 -5.21 -2.11
C LYS A 277 -16.74 -3.83 -2.75
N GLN A 278 -17.94 -3.25 -2.67
CA GLN A 278 -18.21 -1.90 -3.17
C GLN A 278 -17.36 -0.85 -2.46
N TYR A 279 -17.26 -0.91 -1.13
CA TYR A 279 -16.44 0.00 -0.34
C TYR A 279 -14.96 -0.11 -0.72
N PHE A 280 -14.43 -1.33 -0.87
CA PHE A 280 -13.04 -1.57 -1.30
C PHE A 280 -12.72 -0.94 -2.65
N TRP A 281 -13.58 -1.12 -3.66
CA TRP A 281 -13.36 -0.50 -4.97
C TRP A 281 -13.54 1.01 -4.94
N ALA A 282 -14.53 1.51 -4.20
CA ALA A 282 -14.71 2.93 -4.00
C ALA A 282 -13.48 3.58 -3.33
N SER A 283 -12.82 2.90 -2.39
CA SER A 283 -11.62 3.42 -1.74
C SER A 283 -10.41 3.50 -2.69
N ILE A 284 -10.29 2.56 -3.63
CA ILE A 284 -9.27 2.58 -4.69
C ILE A 284 -9.47 3.77 -5.64
N ILE A 285 -10.71 4.20 -5.86
CA ILE A 285 -11.03 5.38 -6.67
C ILE A 285 -10.88 6.67 -5.85
N TYR A 286 -11.31 6.65 -4.59
CA TYR A 286 -11.26 7.79 -3.66
C TYR A 286 -9.85 8.37 -3.54
N LEU A 287 -8.86 7.52 -3.26
CA LEU A 287 -7.51 7.99 -2.94
C LEU A 287 -6.83 8.70 -4.12
N PRO A 288 -6.78 8.15 -5.35
CA PRO A 288 -6.25 8.87 -6.51
C PRO A 288 -6.94 10.21 -6.75
N ILE A 289 -8.27 10.30 -6.65
CA ILE A 289 -8.97 11.58 -6.86
C ILE A 289 -8.54 12.61 -5.80
N LEU A 290 -8.48 12.20 -4.53
CA LEU A 290 -8.03 13.07 -3.45
C LEU A 290 -6.59 13.54 -3.67
N LEU A 291 -5.67 12.63 -3.99
CA LEU A 291 -4.26 12.94 -4.20
C LEU A 291 -4.01 13.78 -5.46
N ILE A 292 -4.74 13.53 -6.55
CA ILE A 292 -4.71 14.35 -7.76
C ILE A 292 -5.24 15.75 -7.44
N SER A 293 -6.36 15.86 -6.72
CA SER A 293 -6.89 17.18 -6.35
C SER A 293 -5.94 17.98 -5.48
N LEU A 294 -5.12 17.31 -4.66
CA LEU A 294 -4.09 17.97 -3.87
C LEU A 294 -3.10 18.63 -4.83
N ILE A 295 -2.50 17.86 -5.74
CA ILE A 295 -1.49 18.37 -6.69
C ILE A 295 -1.99 19.56 -7.52
N PHE A 296 -3.20 19.48 -8.08
CA PHE A 296 -3.71 20.49 -9.02
C PHE A 296 -4.37 21.70 -8.36
N PHE A 297 -4.74 21.60 -7.09
CA PHE A 297 -5.43 22.66 -6.34
C PHE A 297 -4.69 23.01 -5.05
N ASN A 298 -3.35 23.07 -5.14
CA ASN A 298 -2.47 23.59 -4.09
C ASN A 298 -2.60 25.11 -3.92
#